data_AF-A0A4U1CPB7-F1
#
_entry.id   AF-A0A4U1CPB7-F1
#
_cell.length_a   1.000
_cell.length_b   1.000
_cell.length_c   1.000
_cell.angle_alpha   90.00
_cell.angle_beta   90.00
_cell.angle_gamma   90.00
#
_symmetry.space_group_name_H-M   'P 1'
#
loop_
_entity.id
_entity.type
_entity.pdbx_description
1 polymer ?
#
loop_
_entity_poly.entity_id
_entity_poly.type
_entity_poly.pdbx_seq_one_letter_code
_entity_poly.pdbx_strand_id
1 'polypeptide(L)'
;MKKIKKYIVGVVALTAMLSACKRDTDINIIKGTASEYIANLDLRRIYRGSNVSLTKQAMREAAYIKGQVISDHSAGNMPTGLLFVQNAKNMGGGIDSLRGIAINIGDAAASYLPGDSVHVKIEGGTITRVNGILQITGLTAANVEKKTSGVPLRVVPVSTIDLKVSPERYESCLSIIYNCNFDPNIGVETIEGLKTFNEGSGDMQMSVSNAANFKTEFLPYSANIKGIIIPSATGGPQIRPRVKADFTPTSITVDASIPLGPNPVIITGFLPDPTGTDANYEYIQLMATQDLDFRQKQFSVFTTNNAGSTNPFPVNGWATGGIRTYKFNLTRGTVRKGTFFYVGGFKLVNGVGSADISSANWVVSKLYANEDGDDGIGTKTTNVLANTGNAAGIAVFATTNVGLNTVPSDVVFYAGTGGNAFGSGVGYAITDNDFYKRLNGTVSQPFYLQGNNTGRVVAGNPTATSFVYLGGVYDAAAKKWANPVSQPTRKGQFVITPSSLVAIEKMADATKVIN
;
A
#
# COMPACT_ATOMS: atom_id res chain seq x y z
N MET A 1 -77.32 -57.49 -45.80
CA MET A 1 -77.44 -56.58 -44.62
C MET A 1 -76.60 -56.96 -43.39
N LYS A 2 -76.31 -58.23 -43.08
CA LYS A 2 -75.52 -58.63 -41.87
C LYS A 2 -74.04 -58.19 -41.86
N LYS A 3 -73.37 -58.08 -43.02
CA LYS A 3 -71.95 -57.69 -43.09
C LYS A 3 -71.74 -56.17 -42.89
N ILE A 4 -72.62 -55.33 -43.43
CA ILE A 4 -72.57 -53.86 -43.28
C ILE A 4 -72.70 -53.42 -41.81
N LYS A 5 -73.58 -54.06 -41.02
CA LYS A 5 -73.70 -53.76 -39.59
C LYS A 5 -72.41 -54.03 -38.80
N LYS A 6 -71.62 -55.04 -39.19
CA LYS A 6 -70.33 -55.34 -38.55
C LYS A 6 -69.26 -54.28 -38.86
N TYR A 7 -69.24 -53.77 -40.10
CA TYR A 7 -68.34 -52.68 -40.47
C TYR A 7 -68.72 -51.36 -39.81
N ILE A 8 -70.01 -51.05 -39.68
CA ILE A 8 -70.47 -49.85 -38.97
C ILE A 8 -70.09 -49.92 -37.48
N VAL A 9 -70.31 -51.06 -36.82
CA VAL A 9 -69.88 -51.25 -35.42
C VAL A 9 -68.36 -51.16 -35.29
N GLY A 10 -67.60 -51.72 -36.23
CA GLY A 10 -66.15 -51.60 -36.27
C GLY A 10 -65.66 -50.16 -36.43
N VAL A 11 -66.28 -49.38 -37.31
CA VAL A 11 -65.93 -47.97 -37.54
C VAL A 11 -66.29 -47.11 -36.32
N VAL A 12 -67.46 -47.33 -35.71
CA VAL A 12 -67.89 -46.61 -34.49
C VAL A 12 -66.99 -46.94 -33.29
N ALA A 13 -66.60 -48.21 -33.13
CA ALA A 13 -65.64 -48.61 -32.09
C ALA A 13 -64.26 -47.96 -32.32
N LEU A 14 -63.81 -47.87 -33.58
CA LEU A 14 -62.55 -47.22 -33.93
C LEU A 14 -62.59 -45.69 -33.70
N THR A 15 -63.71 -45.03 -33.99
CA THR A 15 -63.87 -43.59 -33.72
C THR A 15 -64.01 -43.29 -32.23
N ALA A 16 -64.65 -44.17 -31.44
CA ALA A 16 -64.70 -44.05 -29.99
C ALA A 16 -63.31 -44.24 -29.34
N MET A 17 -62.48 -45.15 -29.86
CA MET A 17 -61.10 -45.33 -29.40
C MET A 17 -60.19 -44.14 -29.77
N LEU A 18 -60.38 -43.52 -30.94
CA LEU A 18 -59.66 -42.30 -31.33
C LEU A 18 -60.09 -41.05 -30.55
N SER A 19 -61.28 -41.08 -29.92
CA SER A 19 -61.81 -40.00 -29.07
C SER A 19 -61.46 -40.17 -27.59
N ALA A 20 -60.84 -41.30 -27.20
CA ALA A 20 -60.48 -41.62 -25.81
C ALA A 20 -59.13 -41.03 -25.37
N CYS A 21 -58.40 -40.32 -26.25
CA CYS A 21 -57.33 -39.44 -25.82
C CYS A 21 -57.94 -38.22 -25.13
N LYS A 22 -58.13 -38.30 -23.81
CA LYS A 22 -58.28 -37.09 -22.99
C LYS A 22 -57.06 -36.21 -23.34
N ARG A 23 -57.29 -35.01 -23.88
CA ARG A 23 -56.23 -33.99 -23.87
C ARG A 23 -55.97 -33.72 -22.39
N ASP A 24 -54.93 -34.34 -21.85
CA ASP A 24 -54.44 -34.02 -20.52
C ASP A 24 -54.00 -32.55 -20.56
N THR A 25 -54.89 -31.65 -20.14
CA THR A 25 -54.57 -30.25 -19.87
C THR A 25 -53.60 -30.13 -18.69
N ASP A 26 -53.37 -31.22 -17.96
CA ASP A 26 -52.46 -31.35 -16.84
C ASP A 26 -51.56 -32.60 -17.00
N ILE A 27 -50.91 -32.77 -18.17
CA ILE A 27 -49.80 -33.73 -18.30
C ILE A 27 -48.74 -33.31 -17.29
N ASN A 28 -48.65 -33.99 -16.13
CA ASN A 28 -47.54 -34.01 -15.18
C ASN A 28 -46.61 -32.77 -15.16
N ILE A 29 -47.15 -31.55 -15.24
CA ILE A 29 -46.39 -30.35 -15.06
C ILE A 29 -46.24 -30.33 -13.56
N ILE A 30 -45.01 -30.58 -13.08
CA ILE A 30 -44.63 -30.20 -11.73
C ILE A 30 -44.99 -28.71 -11.64
N LYS A 31 -46.16 -28.38 -11.09
CA LYS A 31 -46.59 -27.01 -10.79
C LYS A 31 -45.74 -26.56 -9.61
N GLY A 32 -44.47 -26.28 -9.89
CA GLY A 32 -43.56 -25.72 -8.91
C GLY A 32 -44.17 -24.44 -8.39
N THR A 33 -44.32 -24.34 -7.07
CA THR A 33 -44.69 -23.07 -6.45
C THR A 33 -43.53 -22.10 -6.62
N ALA A 34 -43.84 -20.89 -7.05
CA ALA A 34 -42.83 -19.85 -7.14
C ALA A 34 -42.22 -19.61 -5.75
N SER A 35 -40.91 -19.44 -5.71
CA SER A 35 -40.20 -19.11 -4.47
C SER A 35 -40.69 -17.76 -3.93
N GLU A 36 -41.02 -17.70 -2.65
CA GLU A 36 -41.33 -16.43 -1.97
C GLU A 36 -40.13 -15.48 -1.86
N TYR A 37 -38.93 -15.97 -2.19
CA TYR A 37 -37.67 -15.22 -2.14
C TYR A 37 -37.18 -14.80 -3.52
N ILE A 38 -36.76 -13.55 -3.63
CA ILE A 38 -36.02 -13.00 -4.78
C ILE A 38 -34.56 -12.72 -4.38
N ALA A 39 -33.61 -12.98 -5.28
CA ALA A 39 -32.21 -12.62 -5.07
C ALA A 39 -31.98 -11.14 -5.38
N ASN A 40 -30.99 -10.52 -4.74
CA ASN A 40 -30.65 -9.11 -4.95
C ASN A 40 -30.27 -8.84 -6.43
N LEU A 41 -29.67 -9.81 -7.11
CA LEU A 41 -29.39 -9.73 -8.56
C LEU A 41 -30.66 -9.48 -9.38
N ASP A 42 -31.72 -10.25 -9.13
CA ASP A 42 -32.97 -10.13 -9.88
C ASP A 42 -33.78 -8.93 -9.41
N LEU A 43 -33.80 -8.65 -8.10
CA LEU A 43 -34.47 -7.49 -7.54
C LEU A 43 -33.94 -6.18 -8.12
N ARG A 44 -32.61 -6.01 -8.19
CA ARG A 44 -31.99 -4.81 -8.79
C ARG A 44 -32.36 -4.66 -10.27
N ARG A 45 -32.65 -5.76 -10.97
CA ARG A 45 -33.10 -5.74 -12.37
C ARG A 45 -34.56 -5.32 -12.52
N ILE A 46 -35.33 -5.16 -11.45
CA ILE A 46 -36.67 -4.59 -11.56
C ILE A 46 -36.57 -3.07 -11.74
N TYR A 47 -35.54 -2.43 -11.17
CA TYR A 47 -35.27 -1.01 -11.36
C TYR A 47 -34.70 -0.73 -12.76
N ARG A 48 -35.31 0.22 -13.47
CA ARG A 48 -34.94 0.63 -14.84
C ARG A 48 -34.86 2.16 -15.00
N GLY A 49 -34.43 2.84 -13.95
CA GLY A 49 -34.27 4.30 -13.93
C GLY A 49 -35.48 5.07 -13.38
N SER A 50 -36.57 4.38 -13.04
CA SER A 50 -37.75 4.94 -12.39
C SER A 50 -38.13 4.15 -11.14
N ASN A 51 -38.85 4.80 -10.22
CA ASN A 51 -39.35 4.19 -9.00
C ASN A 51 -40.27 3.01 -9.32
N VAL A 52 -40.12 1.89 -8.61
CA VAL A 52 -40.98 0.72 -8.78
C VAL A 52 -41.54 0.26 -7.44
N SER A 53 -42.87 0.20 -7.34
CA SER A 53 -43.54 -0.44 -6.21
C SER A 53 -43.33 -1.95 -6.26
N LEU A 54 -42.89 -2.52 -5.14
CA LEU A 54 -42.58 -3.94 -5.02
C LEU A 54 -43.86 -4.72 -4.70
N THR A 55 -44.52 -5.19 -5.75
CA THR A 55 -45.67 -6.10 -5.68
C THR A 55 -45.25 -7.52 -6.02
N LYS A 56 -46.03 -8.53 -5.60
CA LYS A 56 -45.81 -9.93 -6.01
C LYS A 56 -45.74 -10.08 -7.54
N GLN A 57 -46.63 -9.42 -8.27
CA GLN A 57 -46.60 -9.43 -9.73
C GLN A 57 -45.27 -8.91 -10.30
N ALA A 58 -44.78 -7.77 -9.79
CA ALA A 58 -43.50 -7.19 -10.24
C ALA A 58 -42.30 -8.08 -9.88
N MET A 59 -42.39 -8.81 -8.77
CA MET A 59 -41.34 -9.68 -8.25
C MET A 59 -41.51 -11.17 -8.61
N ARG A 60 -42.44 -11.51 -9.51
CA ARG A 60 -42.77 -12.89 -9.93
C ARG A 60 -43.13 -13.79 -8.75
N GLU A 61 -44.13 -13.36 -7.99
CA GLU A 61 -44.67 -14.00 -6.78
C GLU A 61 -43.77 -14.00 -5.54
N ALA A 62 -42.54 -13.48 -5.64
CA ALA A 62 -41.70 -13.27 -4.47
C ALA A 62 -42.22 -12.11 -3.61
N ALA A 63 -41.97 -12.18 -2.30
CA ALA A 63 -42.31 -11.15 -1.32
C ALA A 63 -41.14 -10.82 -0.37
N TYR A 64 -40.10 -11.65 -0.36
CA TYR A 64 -38.98 -11.56 0.57
C TYR A 64 -37.64 -11.51 -0.15
N ILE A 65 -36.66 -10.91 0.52
CA ILE A 65 -35.25 -11.24 0.29
C ILE A 65 -34.70 -11.96 1.52
N LYS A 66 -33.74 -12.85 1.30
CA LYS A 66 -32.89 -13.40 2.36
C LYS A 66 -31.47 -12.92 2.12
N GLY A 67 -30.77 -12.52 3.17
CA GLY A 67 -29.38 -12.11 3.00
C GLY A 67 -28.67 -11.83 4.30
N GLN A 68 -27.38 -11.56 4.16
CA GLN A 68 -26.50 -11.23 5.26
C GLN A 68 -26.41 -9.71 5.41
N VAL A 69 -26.60 -9.22 6.63
CA VAL A 69 -26.36 -7.84 7.01
C VAL A 69 -24.86 -7.57 6.97
N ILE A 70 -24.47 -6.49 6.29
CA ILE A 70 -23.07 -6.06 6.16
C ILE A 70 -22.81 -4.66 6.69
N SER A 71 -23.86 -3.86 6.90
CA SER A 71 -23.74 -2.54 7.54
C SER A 71 -23.35 -2.69 9.00
N ASP A 72 -22.46 -1.81 9.46
CA ASP A 72 -22.10 -1.66 10.87
C ASP A 72 -22.25 -0.19 11.27
N HIS A 73 -23.27 0.11 12.09
CA HIS A 73 -23.56 1.48 12.50
C HIS A 73 -22.77 1.91 13.75
N SER A 74 -22.02 1.00 14.39
CA SER A 74 -21.38 1.24 15.70
C SER A 74 -20.35 2.37 15.70
N ALA A 75 -19.71 2.64 14.57
CA ALA A 75 -18.67 3.64 14.47
C ALA A 75 -19.12 4.93 13.78
N GLY A 76 -20.42 5.09 13.46
CA GLY A 76 -20.98 6.35 12.96
C GLY A 76 -20.61 6.74 11.53
N ASN A 77 -19.98 5.83 10.75
CA ASN A 77 -19.68 6.12 9.34
C ASN A 77 -20.79 5.66 8.38
N MET A 78 -21.71 4.79 8.77
CA MET A 78 -22.76 4.32 7.85
C MET A 78 -23.83 5.38 7.56
N PRO A 79 -24.43 5.42 6.34
CA PRO A 79 -25.60 6.25 6.10
C PRO A 79 -26.74 5.89 7.06
N THR A 80 -27.26 6.89 7.77
CA THR A 80 -28.32 6.72 8.77
C THR A 80 -29.56 6.07 8.16
N GLY A 81 -30.17 5.16 8.91
CA GLY A 81 -31.43 4.51 8.54
C GLY A 81 -31.33 3.38 7.52
N LEU A 82 -30.14 3.16 6.93
CA LEU A 82 -29.94 2.15 5.90
C LEU A 82 -29.39 0.84 6.48
N LEU A 83 -30.16 -0.24 6.29
CA LEU A 83 -29.71 -1.61 6.45
C LEU A 83 -29.13 -2.10 5.11
N PHE A 84 -27.85 -2.47 5.08
CA PHE A 84 -27.24 -3.05 3.88
C PHE A 84 -27.23 -4.56 3.97
N VAL A 85 -27.86 -5.21 3.00
CA VAL A 85 -28.00 -6.67 2.93
C VAL A 85 -27.45 -7.18 1.61
N GLN A 86 -26.63 -8.23 1.65
CA GLN A 86 -26.12 -8.89 0.45
C GLN A 86 -26.51 -10.37 0.38
N ASN A 87 -26.72 -10.87 -0.83
CA ASN A 87 -26.90 -12.28 -1.10
C ASN A 87 -26.30 -12.65 -2.46
N ALA A 88 -25.95 -13.93 -2.60
CA ALA A 88 -25.45 -14.51 -3.83
C ALA A 88 -26.52 -15.39 -4.46
N LYS A 89 -26.67 -15.29 -5.78
CA LYS A 89 -27.42 -16.26 -6.58
C LYS A 89 -26.43 -17.16 -7.31
N ASN A 90 -26.56 -18.47 -7.20
CA ASN A 90 -25.75 -19.37 -8.01
C ASN A 90 -26.27 -19.30 -9.45
N MET A 91 -25.44 -18.82 -10.37
CA MET A 91 -25.77 -18.71 -11.79
C MET A 91 -25.21 -19.87 -12.63
N GLY A 92 -24.56 -20.86 -11.99
CA GLY A 92 -23.77 -21.89 -12.67
C GLY A 92 -22.39 -21.38 -13.11
N GLY A 93 -21.45 -22.29 -13.40
CA GLY A 93 -20.16 -21.96 -14.00
C GLY A 93 -19.16 -21.19 -13.13
N GLY A 94 -19.32 -21.16 -11.81
CA GLY A 94 -18.35 -20.52 -10.89
C GLY A 94 -18.44 -18.97 -10.83
N ILE A 95 -19.40 -18.35 -11.50
CA ILE A 95 -19.60 -16.90 -11.46
C ILE A 95 -20.45 -16.55 -10.23
N ASP A 96 -19.81 -16.03 -9.17
CA ASP A 96 -20.54 -15.50 -8.02
C ASP A 96 -21.28 -14.21 -8.42
N SER A 97 -22.60 -14.21 -8.22
CA SER A 97 -23.48 -13.09 -8.52
C SER A 97 -23.88 -12.31 -7.27
N LEU A 98 -23.03 -12.32 -6.23
CA LEU A 98 -23.20 -11.51 -5.03
C LEU A 98 -23.64 -10.08 -5.38
N ARG A 99 -24.79 -9.66 -4.84
CA ARG A 99 -25.30 -8.30 -4.96
C ARG A 99 -25.76 -7.81 -3.61
N GLY A 100 -25.47 -6.54 -3.34
CA GLY A 100 -25.99 -5.80 -2.22
C GLY A 100 -27.26 -5.03 -2.56
N ILE A 101 -28.04 -4.70 -1.54
CA ILE A 101 -29.15 -3.75 -1.61
C ILE A 101 -29.21 -2.98 -0.29
N ALA A 102 -29.49 -1.68 -0.36
CA ALA A 102 -29.78 -0.86 0.82
C ALA A 102 -31.29 -0.87 1.09
N ILE A 103 -31.68 -0.89 2.36
CA ILE A 103 -33.07 -0.93 2.80
C ILE A 103 -33.24 0.13 3.86
N ASN A 104 -34.07 1.12 3.59
CA ASN A 104 -34.38 2.15 4.57
C ASN A 104 -35.45 1.63 5.53
N ILE A 105 -35.05 1.41 6.78
CA ILE A 105 -35.93 1.00 7.88
C ILE A 105 -35.84 1.96 9.08
N GLY A 106 -35.30 3.16 8.85
CA GLY A 106 -35.04 4.16 9.89
C GLY A 106 -34.03 3.69 10.93
N ASP A 107 -34.06 4.30 12.11
CA ASP A 107 -33.07 4.11 13.18
C ASP A 107 -32.91 2.65 13.62
N ALA A 108 -33.92 1.80 13.38
CA ALA A 108 -33.86 0.37 13.62
C ALA A 108 -32.74 -0.34 12.86
N ALA A 109 -32.22 0.23 11.76
CA ALA A 109 -31.07 -0.32 11.02
C ALA A 109 -29.84 -0.54 11.91
N ALA A 110 -29.63 0.31 12.93
CA ALA A 110 -28.51 0.17 13.86
C ALA A 110 -28.64 -1.04 14.81
N SER A 111 -29.82 -1.66 14.91
CA SER A 111 -30.05 -2.84 15.76
C SER A 111 -29.64 -4.16 15.10
N TYR A 112 -29.26 -4.13 13.82
CA TYR A 112 -28.80 -5.30 13.07
C TYR A 112 -27.29 -5.25 12.88
N LEU A 113 -26.60 -6.33 13.22
CA LEU A 113 -25.14 -6.38 13.26
C LEU A 113 -24.58 -7.07 12.01
N PRO A 114 -23.34 -6.75 11.59
CA PRO A 114 -22.67 -7.48 10.53
C PRO A 114 -22.65 -8.99 10.80
N GLY A 115 -23.07 -9.77 9.81
CA GLY A 115 -23.15 -11.23 9.93
C GLY A 115 -24.51 -11.73 10.42
N ASP A 116 -25.46 -10.86 10.76
CA ASP A 116 -26.85 -11.26 10.94
C ASP A 116 -27.42 -11.77 9.61
N SER A 117 -28.06 -12.94 9.64
CA SER A 117 -28.87 -13.44 8.54
C SER A 117 -30.30 -12.95 8.74
N VAL A 118 -30.85 -12.25 7.75
CA VAL A 118 -32.19 -11.66 7.82
C VAL A 118 -33.06 -12.13 6.68
N HIS A 119 -34.34 -12.29 6.97
CA HIS A 119 -35.40 -12.35 5.98
C HIS A 119 -36.14 -11.01 6.02
N VAL A 120 -36.22 -10.31 4.89
CA VAL A 120 -36.88 -9.01 4.81
C VAL A 120 -38.09 -9.13 3.91
N LYS A 121 -39.29 -8.84 4.45
CA LYS A 121 -40.51 -8.71 3.66
C LYS A 121 -40.48 -7.39 2.91
N ILE A 122 -40.24 -7.45 1.61
CA ILE A 122 -40.07 -6.29 0.74
C ILE A 122 -41.34 -5.93 -0.05
N GLU A 123 -42.33 -6.82 -0.07
CA GLU A 123 -43.67 -6.52 -0.61
C GLU A 123 -44.27 -5.29 0.07
N GLY A 124 -44.79 -4.35 -0.73
CA GLY A 124 -45.33 -3.07 -0.27
C GLY A 124 -44.29 -1.93 -0.20
N GLY A 125 -42.99 -2.25 -0.28
CA GLY A 125 -41.93 -1.26 -0.39
C GLY A 125 -41.81 -0.66 -1.80
N THR A 126 -40.94 0.35 -1.95
CA THR A 126 -40.60 0.95 -3.26
C THR A 126 -39.09 0.94 -3.47
N ILE A 127 -38.63 0.36 -4.58
CA ILE A 127 -37.22 0.44 -5.00
C ILE A 127 -36.98 1.75 -5.77
N THR A 128 -36.03 2.56 -5.31
CA THR A 128 -35.74 3.91 -5.81
C THR A 128 -34.28 4.32 -5.54
N ARG A 129 -33.84 5.44 -6.10
CA ARG A 129 -32.54 6.07 -5.82
C ARG A 129 -32.75 7.23 -4.85
N VAL A 130 -32.13 7.19 -3.67
CA VAL A 130 -32.08 8.34 -2.74
C VAL A 130 -30.62 8.67 -2.48
N ASN A 131 -30.24 9.92 -2.70
CA ASN A 131 -28.84 10.38 -2.65
C ASN A 131 -27.90 9.51 -3.50
N GLY A 132 -28.38 9.11 -4.68
CA GLY A 132 -27.66 8.22 -5.59
C GLY A 132 -27.71 6.74 -5.21
N ILE A 133 -27.94 6.35 -3.96
CA ILE A 133 -27.95 4.93 -3.52
C ILE A 133 -29.25 4.23 -3.96
N LEU A 134 -29.14 3.08 -4.63
CA LEU A 134 -30.29 2.22 -4.92
C LEU A 134 -30.76 1.54 -3.63
N GLN A 135 -31.98 1.85 -3.22
CA GLN A 135 -32.53 1.38 -1.96
C GLN A 135 -34.03 1.05 -2.03
N ILE A 136 -34.48 0.25 -1.09
CA ILE A 136 -35.90 -0.01 -0.84
C ILE A 136 -36.38 0.92 0.27
N THR A 137 -37.51 1.59 0.05
CA THR A 137 -38.14 2.52 0.99
C THR A 137 -39.56 2.05 1.37
N GLY A 138 -40.15 2.65 2.41
CA GLY A 138 -41.50 2.31 2.88
C GLY A 138 -41.56 1.06 3.77
N LEU A 139 -40.42 0.61 4.29
CA LEU A 139 -40.33 -0.53 5.20
C LEU A 139 -39.94 -0.07 6.62
N THR A 140 -40.20 -0.93 7.60
CA THR A 140 -39.89 -0.69 9.02
C THR A 140 -39.17 -1.91 9.62
N ALA A 141 -38.78 -1.83 10.89
CA ALA A 141 -38.21 -2.96 11.63
C ALA A 141 -39.10 -4.22 11.61
N ALA A 142 -40.43 -4.04 11.61
CA ALA A 142 -41.39 -5.16 11.58
C ALA A 142 -41.29 -6.00 10.30
N ASN A 143 -40.70 -5.45 9.23
CA ASN A 143 -40.47 -6.17 7.98
C ASN A 143 -39.21 -7.04 8.02
N VAL A 144 -38.35 -6.90 9.03
CA VAL A 144 -37.02 -7.53 9.07
C VAL A 144 -36.97 -8.55 10.20
N GLU A 145 -36.90 -9.82 9.82
CA GLU A 145 -36.79 -10.94 10.75
C GLU A 145 -35.34 -11.45 10.79
N LYS A 146 -34.68 -11.32 11.94
CA LYS A 146 -33.37 -11.91 12.17
C LYS A 146 -33.51 -13.42 12.39
N LYS A 147 -32.79 -14.21 11.60
CA LYS A 147 -32.80 -15.69 11.66
C LYS A 147 -31.62 -16.27 12.43
N THR A 148 -30.44 -15.68 12.26
CA THR A 148 -29.24 -16.08 13.00
C THR A 148 -28.23 -14.92 13.03
N SER A 149 -27.22 -15.02 13.88
CA SER A 149 -26.13 -14.05 14.04
C SER A 149 -24.78 -14.73 13.82
N GLY A 150 -23.74 -13.93 13.55
CA GLY A 150 -22.37 -14.43 13.44
C GLY A 150 -22.05 -15.23 12.16
N VAL A 151 -22.84 -15.06 11.10
CA VAL A 151 -22.53 -15.66 9.79
C VAL A 151 -21.25 -15.00 9.24
N PRO A 152 -20.24 -15.76 8.79
CA PRO A 152 -19.03 -15.20 8.20
C PRO A 152 -19.33 -14.26 7.03
N LEU A 153 -18.77 -13.06 7.08
CA LEU A 153 -18.98 -12.04 6.05
C LEU A 153 -18.34 -12.46 4.73
N ARG A 154 -19.09 -12.42 3.64
CA ARG A 154 -18.52 -12.50 2.29
C ARG A 154 -17.96 -11.14 1.90
N VAL A 155 -16.66 -11.09 1.60
CA VAL A 155 -15.96 -9.87 1.16
C VAL A 155 -15.45 -10.09 -0.26
N VAL A 156 -15.69 -9.13 -1.14
CA VAL A 156 -15.22 -9.19 -2.53
C VAL A 156 -13.99 -8.31 -2.70
N PRO A 157 -12.82 -8.86 -3.08
CA PRO A 157 -11.70 -8.04 -3.50
C PRO A 157 -12.06 -7.36 -4.82
N VAL A 158 -11.75 -6.07 -4.95
CA VAL A 158 -12.11 -5.30 -6.14
C VAL A 158 -11.03 -4.27 -6.48
N SER A 159 -10.81 -4.05 -7.77
CA SER A 159 -9.92 -3.01 -8.29
C SER A 159 -10.69 -1.74 -8.65
N THR A 160 -9.97 -0.63 -8.81
CA THR A 160 -10.55 0.63 -9.23
C THR A 160 -11.11 0.58 -10.64
N ILE A 161 -10.41 -0.11 -11.54
CA ILE A 161 -10.87 -0.29 -12.91
C ILE A 161 -12.17 -1.11 -12.99
N ASP A 162 -12.29 -2.20 -12.22
CA ASP A 162 -13.52 -3.01 -12.20
C ASP A 162 -14.72 -2.22 -11.69
N LEU A 163 -14.51 -1.40 -10.66
CA LEU A 163 -15.55 -0.53 -10.09
C LEU A 163 -15.99 0.55 -11.08
N LYS A 164 -15.09 1.09 -11.90
CA LYS A 164 -15.43 2.07 -12.93
C LYS A 164 -16.17 1.45 -14.11
N VAL A 165 -15.80 0.23 -14.51
CA VAL A 165 -16.41 -0.47 -15.64
C VAL A 165 -17.79 -1.04 -15.29
N SER A 166 -18.01 -1.46 -14.03
CA SER A 166 -19.28 -2.07 -13.61
C SER A 166 -19.68 -1.67 -12.18
N PRO A 167 -19.92 -0.38 -11.90
CA PRO A 167 -20.21 0.10 -10.54
C PRO A 167 -21.45 -0.56 -9.93
N GLU A 168 -22.48 -0.81 -10.73
CA GLU A 168 -23.72 -1.46 -10.32
C GLU A 168 -23.56 -2.93 -9.86
N ARG A 169 -22.44 -3.58 -10.20
CA ARG A 169 -22.11 -4.93 -9.72
C ARG A 169 -21.73 -4.93 -8.24
N TYR A 170 -21.05 -3.87 -7.80
CA TYR A 170 -20.42 -3.79 -6.48
C TYR A 170 -21.18 -2.87 -5.53
N GLU A 171 -22.02 -1.97 -6.04
CA GLU A 171 -22.83 -1.09 -5.21
C GLU A 171 -23.61 -1.88 -4.14
N SER A 172 -23.53 -1.39 -2.91
CA SER A 172 -24.11 -1.95 -1.68
C SER A 172 -23.50 -3.30 -1.27
N CYS A 173 -22.39 -3.74 -1.84
CA CYS A 173 -21.64 -4.92 -1.42
C CYS A 173 -20.52 -4.56 -0.43
N LEU A 174 -20.15 -5.52 0.43
CA LEU A 174 -18.95 -5.44 1.25
C LEU A 174 -17.73 -5.86 0.41
N SER A 175 -16.80 -4.93 0.23
CA SER A 175 -15.62 -5.12 -0.62
C SER A 175 -14.34 -4.77 0.13
N ILE A 176 -13.20 -5.21 -0.41
CA ILE A 176 -11.86 -4.82 0.02
C ILE A 176 -11.02 -4.38 -1.17
N ILE A 177 -10.29 -3.28 -1.01
CA ILE A 177 -9.33 -2.75 -1.98
C ILE A 177 -7.96 -2.74 -1.28
N TYR A 178 -6.95 -3.27 -1.97
CA TYR A 178 -5.60 -3.41 -1.45
C TYR A 178 -4.71 -2.29 -1.98
N ASN A 179 -3.64 -1.96 -1.24
CA ASN A 179 -2.58 -1.05 -1.67
C ASN A 179 -3.08 0.33 -2.12
N CYS A 180 -4.08 0.87 -1.44
CA CYS A 180 -4.63 2.20 -1.70
C CYS A 180 -3.59 3.27 -1.32
N ASN A 181 -2.95 3.89 -2.31
CA ASN A 181 -1.98 4.95 -2.09
C ASN A 181 -2.66 6.32 -2.07
N PHE A 182 -2.43 7.09 -1.02
CA PHE A 182 -2.93 8.44 -0.80
C PHE A 182 -1.79 9.45 -0.94
N ASP A 183 -2.15 10.72 -1.13
CA ASP A 183 -1.21 11.85 -1.06
C ASP A 183 -1.63 12.84 0.05
N PRO A 184 -1.58 12.41 1.34
CA PRO A 184 -2.04 13.23 2.47
C PRO A 184 -1.17 14.45 2.74
N ASN A 185 -1.76 15.51 3.31
CA ASN A 185 -1.02 16.51 4.08
C ASN A 185 -0.57 15.89 5.42
N ILE A 186 0.64 15.34 5.42
CA ILE A 186 1.07 14.36 6.43
C ILE A 186 1.14 14.97 7.83
N GLY A 187 0.56 14.29 8.82
CA GLY A 187 0.52 14.73 10.22
C GLY A 187 -0.51 15.85 10.49
N VAL A 188 -1.23 16.28 9.46
CA VAL A 188 -2.32 17.27 9.57
C VAL A 188 -3.63 16.63 9.11
N GLU A 189 -3.57 15.91 7.99
CA GLU A 189 -4.73 15.30 7.38
C GLU A 189 -5.12 14.02 8.10
N THR A 190 -6.36 14.00 8.58
CA THR A 190 -7.01 12.81 9.09
C THR A 190 -7.80 12.13 7.98
N ILE A 191 -8.27 10.91 8.21
CA ILE A 191 -9.10 10.18 7.26
C ILE A 191 -10.51 10.78 7.08
N GLU A 192 -10.91 11.77 7.89
CA GLU A 192 -12.20 12.47 7.82
C GLU A 192 -12.46 13.07 6.43
N GLY A 193 -13.72 12.97 5.99
CA GLY A 193 -14.18 13.52 4.71
C GLY A 193 -13.98 12.55 3.55
N LEU A 194 -13.84 13.12 2.36
CA LEU A 194 -13.66 12.38 1.11
C LEU A 194 -12.17 12.35 0.74
N LYS A 195 -11.58 11.16 0.67
CA LYS A 195 -10.16 10.95 0.36
C LYS A 195 -10.00 10.24 -0.96
N THR A 196 -9.15 10.76 -1.83
CA THR A 196 -8.78 10.09 -3.07
C THR A 196 -7.57 9.22 -2.84
N PHE A 197 -7.61 8.00 -3.38
CA PHE A 197 -6.48 7.09 -3.43
C PHE A 197 -6.34 6.48 -4.82
N ASN A 198 -5.16 5.92 -5.09
CA ASN A 198 -4.86 5.16 -6.29
C ASN A 198 -4.13 3.85 -5.90
N GLU A 199 -4.64 2.71 -6.37
CA GLU A 199 -4.03 1.40 -6.08
C GLU A 199 -3.15 0.84 -7.21
N GLY A 200 -3.09 1.54 -8.34
CA GLY A 200 -2.36 1.14 -9.55
C GLY A 200 -3.24 1.09 -10.80
N SER A 201 -4.56 0.87 -10.67
CA SER A 201 -5.51 0.83 -11.79
C SER A 201 -6.34 2.10 -11.99
N GLY A 202 -6.10 3.14 -11.18
CA GLY A 202 -6.72 4.47 -11.29
C GLY A 202 -7.21 5.03 -9.96
N ASP A 203 -7.76 6.26 -10.02
CA ASP A 203 -8.21 6.98 -8.82
C ASP A 203 -9.61 6.56 -8.35
N MET A 204 -9.80 6.45 -7.04
CA MET A 204 -11.08 6.20 -6.37
C MET A 204 -11.18 6.99 -5.06
N GLN A 205 -12.40 7.14 -4.56
CA GLN A 205 -12.68 7.82 -3.31
C GLN A 205 -13.01 6.86 -2.16
N MET A 206 -12.53 7.21 -0.97
CA MET A 206 -12.96 6.69 0.32
C MET A 206 -13.72 7.81 1.06
N SER A 207 -14.82 7.51 1.76
CA SER A 207 -15.46 8.49 2.65
C SER A 207 -15.53 8.07 4.11
N VAL A 208 -15.23 9.03 4.98
CA VAL A 208 -15.40 8.95 6.43
C VAL A 208 -16.20 10.16 6.93
N SER A 209 -17.33 9.90 7.59
CA SER A 209 -18.24 10.90 8.15
C SER A 209 -17.58 11.71 9.27
N ASN A 210 -18.03 12.95 9.45
CA ASN A 210 -17.71 13.72 10.65
C ASN A 210 -18.34 13.15 11.94
N ALA A 211 -19.34 12.26 11.82
CA ALA A 211 -19.91 11.51 12.93
C ALA A 211 -19.10 10.24 13.27
N ALA A 212 -18.09 9.89 12.46
CA ALA A 212 -17.36 8.66 12.67
C ALA A 212 -16.41 8.77 13.87
N ASN A 213 -16.42 7.77 14.76
CA ASN A 213 -15.59 7.79 15.97
C ASN A 213 -14.08 7.57 15.72
N PHE A 214 -13.72 7.22 14.48
CA PHE A 214 -12.35 6.98 14.03
C PHE A 214 -11.88 8.02 13.00
N LYS A 215 -12.64 9.11 12.82
CA LYS A 215 -12.33 10.15 11.81
C LYS A 215 -11.00 10.88 12.05
N THR A 216 -10.49 10.87 13.28
CA THR A 216 -9.26 11.56 13.70
C THR A 216 -7.99 10.75 13.43
N GLU A 217 -8.09 9.52 12.94
CA GLU A 217 -6.91 8.77 12.52
C GLU A 217 -6.19 9.54 11.41
N PHE A 218 -4.87 9.67 11.51
CA PHE A 218 -4.08 10.29 10.45
C PHE A 218 -4.16 9.47 9.17
N LEU A 219 -4.17 10.16 8.03
CA LEU A 219 -4.17 9.53 6.72
C LEU A 219 -2.72 9.09 6.37
N PRO A 220 -2.43 7.77 6.28
CA PRO A 220 -1.12 7.26 5.89
C PRO A 220 -0.89 7.43 4.38
N TYR A 221 0.33 7.15 3.91
CA TYR A 221 0.60 7.04 2.47
C TYR A 221 -0.16 5.89 1.81
N SER A 222 -0.33 4.78 2.52
CA SER A 222 -0.87 3.55 1.96
C SER A 222 -1.69 2.77 2.99
N ALA A 223 -2.79 2.16 2.53
CA ALA A 223 -3.64 1.32 3.35
C ALA A 223 -4.37 0.24 2.53
N ASN A 224 -4.90 -0.77 3.22
CA ASN A 224 -5.96 -1.63 2.69
C ASN A 224 -7.29 -1.16 3.27
N ILE A 225 -8.31 -1.06 2.42
CA ILE A 225 -9.61 -0.49 2.78
C ILE A 225 -10.69 -1.53 2.51
N LYS A 226 -11.37 -1.96 3.57
CA LYS A 226 -12.61 -2.72 3.51
C LYS A 226 -13.80 -1.77 3.70
N GLY A 227 -14.96 -2.10 3.17
CA GLY A 227 -16.12 -1.22 3.34
C GLY A 227 -17.23 -1.51 2.35
N ILE A 228 -18.29 -0.71 2.46
CA ILE A 228 -19.44 -0.81 1.56
C ILE A 228 -19.23 0.14 0.39
N ILE A 229 -19.37 -0.39 -0.83
CA ILE A 229 -19.33 0.44 -2.03
C ILE A 229 -20.65 1.19 -2.17
N ILE A 230 -20.61 2.51 -2.25
CA ILE A 230 -21.79 3.34 -2.52
C ILE A 230 -21.44 4.41 -3.54
N PRO A 231 -22.43 5.05 -4.19
CA PRO A 231 -22.18 6.23 -5.00
C PRO A 231 -21.59 7.38 -4.18
N SER A 232 -20.69 8.14 -4.80
CA SER A 232 -20.15 9.38 -4.24
C SER A 232 -21.07 10.55 -4.54
N ALA A 233 -21.11 11.52 -3.61
CA ALA A 233 -21.78 12.79 -3.83
C ALA A 233 -21.16 13.60 -4.97
N THR A 234 -19.88 13.38 -5.27
CA THR A 234 -19.16 14.01 -6.40
C THR A 234 -19.23 13.20 -7.69
N GLY A 235 -19.99 12.09 -7.71
CA GLY A 235 -20.09 11.17 -8.84
C GLY A 235 -19.10 10.00 -8.77
N GLY A 236 -19.48 8.89 -9.43
CA GLY A 236 -18.72 7.64 -9.42
C GLY A 236 -18.90 6.80 -8.14
N PRO A 237 -18.31 5.58 -8.09
CA PRO A 237 -18.31 4.75 -6.89
C PRO A 237 -17.27 5.24 -5.87
N GLN A 238 -17.57 5.03 -4.60
CA GLN A 238 -16.65 5.20 -3.48
C GLN A 238 -16.75 4.01 -2.53
N ILE A 239 -15.70 3.78 -1.75
CA ILE A 239 -15.71 2.83 -0.63
C ILE A 239 -15.95 3.56 0.69
N ARG A 240 -16.79 2.97 1.54
CA ARG A 240 -17.11 3.52 2.86
C ARG A 240 -16.77 2.52 3.96
N PRO A 241 -15.63 2.69 4.66
CA PRO A 241 -15.25 1.84 5.79
C PRO A 241 -16.30 1.90 6.88
N ARG A 242 -16.68 0.79 7.47
CA ARG A 242 -17.78 0.80 8.43
C ARG A 242 -17.29 1.16 9.83
N VAL A 243 -16.08 0.70 10.17
CA VAL A 243 -15.41 0.84 11.47
C VAL A 243 -13.90 1.04 11.28
N LYS A 244 -13.15 1.41 12.34
CA LYS A 244 -11.67 1.54 12.27
C LYS A 244 -10.98 0.30 11.71
N ALA A 245 -11.42 -0.90 12.10
CA ALA A 245 -10.82 -2.17 11.65
C ALA A 245 -11.01 -2.45 10.15
N ASP A 246 -11.85 -1.69 9.45
CA ASP A 246 -11.99 -1.74 8.00
C ASP A 246 -10.90 -0.91 7.29
N PHE A 247 -10.13 -0.08 8.01
CA PHE A 247 -9.00 0.70 7.49
C PHE A 247 -7.70 0.19 8.09
N THR A 248 -6.84 -0.43 7.27
CA THR A 248 -5.57 -1.02 7.72
C THR A 248 -4.40 -0.30 7.06
N PRO A 249 -3.74 0.65 7.75
CA PRO A 249 -2.51 1.28 7.25
C PRO A 249 -1.44 0.24 6.91
N THR A 250 -0.82 0.38 5.73
CA THR A 250 0.33 -0.42 5.30
C THR A 250 1.63 0.37 5.30
N SER A 251 1.55 1.69 5.52
CA SER A 251 2.67 2.57 5.88
C SER A 251 2.46 3.16 7.28
N ILE A 252 3.56 3.65 7.87
CA ILE A 252 3.48 4.38 9.14
C ILE A 252 3.03 5.82 8.89
N THR A 253 2.40 6.42 9.90
CA THR A 253 2.26 7.87 9.97
C THR A 253 3.38 8.40 10.86
N VAL A 254 4.05 9.46 10.41
CA VAL A 254 5.10 10.13 11.17
C VAL A 254 4.61 11.49 11.64
N ASP A 255 4.82 11.79 12.92
CA ASP A 255 4.51 13.09 13.50
C ASP A 255 5.53 14.13 12.99
N ALA A 256 5.05 15.08 12.18
CA ALA A 256 5.87 16.13 11.59
C ALA A 256 6.50 17.05 12.63
N SER A 257 5.86 17.19 13.81
CA SER A 257 6.25 18.12 14.86
C SER A 257 7.51 17.69 15.61
N ILE A 258 7.84 16.40 15.59
CA ILE A 258 9.06 15.88 16.20
C ILE A 258 10.25 16.36 15.36
N PRO A 259 11.15 17.23 15.87
CA PRO A 259 12.29 17.70 15.10
C PRO A 259 13.26 16.56 14.77
N LEU A 260 14.06 16.72 13.73
CA LEU A 260 15.14 15.76 13.46
C LEU A 260 16.22 15.87 14.55
N GLY A 261 16.72 14.72 15.00
CA GLY A 261 17.94 14.67 15.80
C GLY A 261 19.21 15.03 15.00
N PRO A 262 20.40 14.91 15.59
CA PRO A 262 21.68 15.15 14.90
C PRO A 262 22.02 14.07 13.85
N ASN A 263 21.50 12.83 14.00
CA ASN A 263 21.73 11.72 13.07
C ASN A 263 20.43 10.95 12.79
N PRO A 264 19.39 11.57 12.20
CA PRO A 264 18.09 10.92 11.93
C PRO A 264 18.17 9.71 11.00
N VAL A 265 19.21 9.67 10.15
CA VAL A 265 19.58 8.52 9.32
C VAL A 265 21.07 8.24 9.52
N ILE A 266 21.41 6.97 9.69
CA ILE A 266 22.78 6.48 9.81
C ILE A 266 23.10 5.46 8.70
N ILE A 267 24.35 5.43 8.27
CA ILE A 267 24.87 4.50 7.27
C ILE A 267 25.25 3.20 7.96
N THR A 268 24.74 2.07 7.48
CA THR A 268 24.92 0.76 8.11
C THR A 268 25.59 -0.27 7.21
N GLY A 269 25.64 -0.04 5.90
CA GLY A 269 26.36 -0.92 4.98
C GLY A 269 26.24 -0.47 3.53
N PHE A 270 26.98 -1.13 2.63
CA PHE A 270 27.01 -0.82 1.21
C PHE A 270 27.64 -1.95 0.40
N LEU A 271 27.30 -2.06 -0.89
CA LEU A 271 27.87 -3.00 -1.84
C LEU A 271 28.62 -2.22 -2.95
N PRO A 272 29.95 -2.08 -2.87
CA PRO A 272 30.72 -1.25 -3.80
C PRO A 272 31.33 -2.01 -4.99
N ASP A 273 31.33 -3.34 -4.96
CA ASP A 273 31.98 -4.17 -5.99
C ASP A 273 31.14 -5.45 -6.21
N PRO A 274 29.92 -5.32 -6.75
CA PRO A 274 29.03 -6.45 -7.03
C PRO A 274 29.62 -7.46 -8.02
N THR A 275 29.08 -8.67 -8.05
CA THR A 275 29.51 -9.66 -9.06
C THR A 275 29.18 -9.20 -10.48
N GLY A 276 30.18 -9.24 -11.36
CA GLY A 276 30.04 -8.98 -12.79
C GLY A 276 30.32 -7.53 -13.15
N THR A 277 29.36 -6.63 -12.92
CA THR A 277 29.46 -5.21 -13.26
C THR A 277 28.92 -4.34 -12.15
N ASP A 278 29.61 -3.22 -11.90
CA ASP A 278 29.15 -2.18 -10.97
C ASP A 278 27.92 -1.45 -11.53
N ALA A 279 27.78 -1.35 -12.85
CA ALA A 279 26.78 -0.51 -13.50
C ALA A 279 25.36 -0.92 -13.10
N ASN A 280 24.73 -0.09 -12.26
CA ASN A 280 23.42 -0.27 -11.65
C ASN A 280 23.30 -1.41 -10.62
N TYR A 281 24.37 -1.96 -10.06
CA TYR A 281 24.28 -3.06 -9.07
C TYR A 281 24.81 -2.71 -7.68
N GLU A 282 25.29 -1.50 -7.49
CA GLU A 282 25.70 -0.99 -6.19
C GLU A 282 24.51 -0.42 -5.43
N TYR A 283 24.56 -0.56 -4.11
CA TYR A 283 23.56 -0.01 -3.21
C TYR A 283 24.13 0.30 -1.82
N ILE A 284 23.38 1.10 -1.09
CA ILE A 284 23.69 1.57 0.26
C ILE A 284 22.55 1.11 1.17
N GLN A 285 22.90 0.54 2.31
CA GLN A 285 21.99 0.22 3.40
C GLN A 285 22.10 1.30 4.48
N LEU A 286 20.94 1.79 4.88
CA LEU A 286 20.75 2.86 5.84
C LEU A 286 19.79 2.39 6.94
N MET A 287 19.82 3.06 8.09
CA MET A 287 18.86 2.85 9.17
C MET A 287 18.38 4.19 9.70
N ALA A 288 17.08 4.29 9.97
CA ALA A 288 16.50 5.47 10.60
C ALA A 288 16.64 5.40 12.13
N THR A 289 17.01 6.49 12.78
CA THR A 289 17.13 6.58 14.26
C THR A 289 15.86 7.14 14.91
N GLN A 290 14.89 7.53 14.09
CA GLN A 290 13.52 7.90 14.43
C GLN A 290 12.59 7.45 13.29
N ASP A 291 11.27 7.48 13.49
CA ASP A 291 10.34 7.24 12.38
C ASP A 291 10.47 8.39 11.37
N LEU A 292 10.52 8.05 10.08
CA LEU A 292 10.75 9.01 9.00
C LEU A 292 9.70 8.86 7.89
N ASP A 293 9.27 10.00 7.38
CA ASP A 293 8.50 10.14 6.16
C ASP A 293 9.21 11.17 5.27
N PHE A 294 9.76 10.69 4.16
CA PHE A 294 10.60 11.52 3.28
C PHE A 294 9.82 12.61 2.54
N ARG A 295 8.49 12.55 2.55
CA ARG A 295 7.63 13.60 2.00
C ARG A 295 7.55 14.80 2.94
N GLN A 296 7.59 14.58 4.26
CA GLN A 296 7.61 15.65 5.26
C GLN A 296 8.99 16.27 5.38
N LYS A 297 10.02 15.42 5.37
CA LYS A 297 11.41 15.82 5.56
C LYS A 297 12.22 15.11 4.51
N GLN A 298 12.53 15.83 3.45
CA GLN A 298 13.29 15.26 2.34
C GLN A 298 14.75 15.11 2.73
N PHE A 299 15.35 14.02 2.27
CA PHE A 299 16.75 13.71 2.48
C PHE A 299 17.46 13.63 1.14
N SER A 300 18.78 13.61 1.17
CA SER A 300 19.57 13.19 0.02
C SER A 300 20.73 12.31 0.45
N VAL A 301 21.11 11.38 -0.41
CA VAL A 301 22.29 10.55 -0.26
C VAL A 301 23.26 10.91 -1.36
N PHE A 302 24.51 11.13 -0.98
CA PHE A 302 25.61 11.39 -1.90
C PHE A 302 26.65 10.29 -1.78
N THR A 303 27.25 9.95 -2.91
CA THR A 303 28.46 9.14 -2.97
C THR A 303 29.59 9.94 -3.62
N THR A 304 30.84 9.55 -3.36
CA THR A 304 32.00 10.14 -4.04
C THR A 304 32.84 9.08 -4.74
N ASN A 305 33.25 9.37 -5.96
CA ASN A 305 34.33 8.68 -6.66
C ASN A 305 35.41 9.72 -7.03
N ASN A 306 36.56 9.67 -6.35
CA ASN A 306 37.64 10.63 -6.58
C ASN A 306 38.73 10.09 -7.53
N ALA A 307 38.42 9.15 -8.42
CA ALA A 307 39.38 8.59 -9.38
C ALA A 307 39.92 9.65 -10.37
N GLY A 308 41.22 9.56 -10.70
CA GLY A 308 41.94 10.49 -11.60
C GLY A 308 42.90 11.44 -10.88
N SER A 309 44.11 11.61 -11.41
CA SER A 309 45.21 12.38 -10.78
C SER A 309 45.08 13.91 -10.90
N THR A 310 44.11 14.41 -11.67
CA THR A 310 43.97 15.84 -12.04
C THR A 310 42.69 16.49 -11.54
N ASN A 311 41.85 15.79 -10.77
CA ASN A 311 40.58 16.37 -10.34
C ASN A 311 40.80 17.55 -9.36
N PRO A 312 40.22 18.73 -9.59
CA PRO A 312 40.34 19.87 -8.66
C PRO A 312 39.64 19.58 -7.34
N PHE A 313 40.02 20.26 -6.25
CA PHE A 313 39.34 20.12 -4.95
C PHE A 313 37.82 20.34 -5.08
N PRO A 314 36.98 19.65 -4.30
CA PRO A 314 35.51 19.75 -4.40
C PRO A 314 35.04 21.10 -3.84
N VAL A 315 35.03 22.14 -4.68
CA VAL A 315 34.68 23.52 -4.30
C VAL A 315 33.26 23.69 -3.77
N ASN A 316 32.34 22.77 -4.14
CA ASN A 316 30.97 22.72 -3.63
C ASN A 316 30.76 21.56 -2.64
N GLY A 317 31.86 20.93 -2.17
CA GLY A 317 31.84 19.75 -1.33
C GLY A 317 31.12 18.59 -1.99
N TRP A 318 30.13 18.02 -1.29
CA TRP A 318 29.32 16.92 -1.80
C TRP A 318 28.49 17.31 -3.03
N ALA A 319 28.19 18.60 -3.21
CA ALA A 319 27.42 19.10 -4.35
C ALA A 319 28.25 19.40 -5.60
N THR A 320 29.51 18.93 -5.68
CA THR A 320 30.40 19.19 -6.83
C THR A 320 29.90 18.54 -8.13
N GLY A 321 29.26 17.37 -8.07
CA GLY A 321 28.69 16.70 -9.24
C GLY A 321 29.73 16.15 -10.22
N GLY A 322 29.33 16.02 -11.48
CA GLY A 322 30.16 15.43 -12.54
C GLY A 322 30.52 13.98 -12.24
N ILE A 323 31.78 13.61 -12.48
CA ILE A 323 32.31 12.28 -12.17
C ILE A 323 32.69 12.11 -10.69
N ARG A 324 32.71 13.20 -9.90
CA ARG A 324 33.20 13.20 -8.52
C ARG A 324 32.15 12.72 -7.53
N THR A 325 30.92 13.18 -7.68
CA THR A 325 29.85 12.85 -6.73
C THR A 325 28.54 12.59 -7.45
N TYR A 326 27.75 11.66 -6.93
CA TYR A 326 26.43 11.33 -7.45
C TYR A 326 25.38 11.48 -6.35
N LYS A 327 24.21 12.02 -6.70
CA LYS A 327 23.14 12.34 -5.75
C LYS A 327 21.88 11.52 -5.98
N PHE A 328 21.31 11.04 -4.88
CA PHE A 328 19.97 10.47 -4.77
C PHE A 328 19.10 11.33 -3.85
N ASN A 329 17.95 11.82 -4.33
CA ASN A 329 16.94 12.50 -3.53
C ASN A 329 15.95 11.50 -2.94
N LEU A 330 15.74 11.59 -1.62
CA LEU A 330 14.79 10.79 -0.88
C LEU A 330 13.60 11.71 -0.55
N THR A 331 12.57 11.66 -1.39
CA THR A 331 11.40 12.57 -1.31
C THR A 331 10.09 11.84 -1.05
N ARG A 332 10.12 10.50 -1.03
CA ARG A 332 8.95 9.63 -0.81
C ARG A 332 9.38 8.39 -0.03
N GLY A 333 8.39 7.71 0.56
CA GLY A 333 8.59 6.51 1.37
C GLY A 333 8.66 6.80 2.86
N THR A 334 8.44 5.75 3.66
CA THR A 334 8.46 5.81 5.12
C THR A 334 9.39 4.74 5.68
N VAL A 335 10.06 5.04 6.80
CA VAL A 335 10.98 4.12 7.47
C VAL A 335 10.69 4.13 8.96
N ARG A 336 10.52 2.96 9.56
CA ARG A 336 10.40 2.82 11.01
C ARG A 336 11.77 2.96 11.66
N LYS A 337 11.84 3.60 12.83
CA LYS A 337 13.04 3.62 13.66
C LYS A 337 13.62 2.22 13.83
N GLY A 338 14.94 2.09 13.66
CA GLY A 338 15.67 0.84 13.83
C GLY A 338 15.50 -0.18 12.71
N THR A 339 14.83 0.18 11.61
CA THR A 339 14.69 -0.69 10.43
C THR A 339 15.59 -0.26 9.28
N PHE A 340 16.07 -1.24 8.52
CA PHE A 340 16.88 -1.00 7.34
C PHE A 340 16.05 -0.43 6.19
N PHE A 341 16.70 0.38 5.37
CA PHE A 341 16.21 0.77 4.07
C PHE A 341 17.37 0.99 3.09
N TYR A 342 17.05 1.03 1.80
CA TYR A 342 18.03 0.93 0.73
C TYR A 342 17.90 2.04 -0.30
N VAL A 343 19.05 2.46 -0.82
CA VAL A 343 19.22 3.40 -1.93
C VAL A 343 20.26 2.82 -2.90
N GLY A 344 19.98 2.77 -4.19
CA GLY A 344 20.94 2.23 -5.17
C GLY A 344 20.33 1.93 -6.52
N GLY A 345 20.95 1.00 -7.26
CA GLY A 345 20.47 0.52 -8.56
C GLY A 345 19.44 -0.60 -8.48
N PHE A 346 19.68 -1.67 -9.23
CA PHE A 346 18.92 -2.92 -9.21
C PHE A 346 18.88 -3.52 -7.80
N LYS A 347 17.75 -4.14 -7.49
CA LYS A 347 17.45 -4.72 -6.17
C LYS A 347 17.94 -6.15 -6.07
N LEU A 348 19.22 -6.36 -6.38
CA LEU A 348 19.87 -7.67 -6.41
C LEU A 348 20.98 -7.70 -5.38
N VAL A 349 21.07 -8.80 -4.62
CA VAL A 349 21.93 -8.86 -3.43
C VAL A 349 23.42 -8.71 -3.74
N ASN A 350 23.88 -9.20 -4.90
CA ASN A 350 25.31 -9.21 -5.28
C ASN A 350 25.53 -9.20 -6.80
N GLY A 351 24.92 -8.27 -7.53
CA GLY A 351 25.17 -8.14 -8.97
C GLY A 351 24.32 -9.05 -9.87
N VAL A 352 24.75 -9.17 -11.12
CA VAL A 352 24.00 -9.84 -12.20
C VAL A 352 23.69 -11.30 -11.83
N GLY A 353 22.43 -11.71 -11.94
CA GLY A 353 22.00 -13.08 -11.70
C GLY A 353 21.95 -13.50 -10.22
N SER A 354 22.23 -12.60 -9.28
CA SER A 354 22.09 -12.87 -7.85
C SER A 354 20.62 -12.81 -7.40
N ALA A 355 20.35 -13.14 -6.13
CA ALA A 355 19.00 -13.17 -5.59
C ALA A 355 18.35 -11.78 -5.56
N ASP A 356 17.06 -11.72 -5.91
CA ASP A 356 16.23 -10.54 -5.76
C ASP A 356 15.96 -10.22 -4.28
N ILE A 357 16.17 -8.96 -3.92
CA ILE A 357 15.92 -8.40 -2.59
C ILE A 357 14.93 -7.23 -2.67
N SER A 358 14.02 -7.27 -3.66
CA SER A 358 13.01 -6.22 -3.87
C SER A 358 11.98 -6.14 -2.74
N SER A 359 11.88 -7.18 -1.92
CA SER A 359 11.07 -7.25 -0.70
C SER A 359 11.58 -6.36 0.45
N ALA A 360 12.83 -5.90 0.38
CA ALA A 360 13.37 -4.93 1.34
C ALA A 360 12.76 -3.53 1.15
N ASN A 361 12.95 -2.65 2.14
CA ASN A 361 12.46 -1.27 2.03
C ASN A 361 13.39 -0.42 1.13
N TRP A 362 13.12 -0.38 -0.17
CA TRP A 362 13.85 0.47 -1.11
C TRP A 362 13.19 1.84 -1.23
N VAL A 363 13.84 2.86 -0.64
CA VAL A 363 13.36 4.24 -0.67
C VAL A 363 13.64 4.87 -2.03
N VAL A 364 14.80 4.56 -2.62
CA VAL A 364 15.17 4.97 -3.98
C VAL A 364 15.83 3.80 -4.69
N SER A 365 15.40 3.55 -5.93
CA SER A 365 16.09 2.68 -6.88
C SER A 365 16.22 3.45 -8.19
N LYS A 366 17.45 3.80 -8.56
CA LYS A 366 17.79 4.59 -9.74
C LYS A 366 18.93 3.92 -10.50
N LEU A 367 18.72 3.74 -11.81
CA LEU A 367 19.73 3.20 -12.71
C LEU A 367 20.75 4.29 -13.07
N TYR A 368 21.72 4.51 -12.21
CA TYR A 368 22.74 5.57 -12.30
C TYR A 368 23.68 5.47 -13.51
N ALA A 369 23.73 4.33 -14.21
CA ALA A 369 24.41 4.20 -15.50
C ALA A 369 23.59 4.78 -16.67
N ASN A 370 22.30 5.06 -16.45
CA ASN A 370 21.36 5.55 -17.44
C ASN A 370 20.90 6.98 -17.15
N GLU A 371 20.79 7.31 -15.86
CA GLU A 371 20.24 8.58 -15.37
C GLU A 371 21.32 9.41 -14.68
N ASP A 372 21.26 10.72 -14.86
CA ASP A 372 22.07 11.66 -14.08
C ASP A 372 21.59 11.69 -12.61
N GLY A 373 22.48 12.16 -11.73
CA GLY A 373 22.16 12.38 -10.32
C GLY A 373 21.10 13.46 -10.16
N ASP A 374 20.36 13.39 -9.05
CA ASP A 374 19.27 14.34 -8.81
C ASP A 374 19.77 15.79 -8.75
N ASP A 375 18.89 16.72 -9.16
CA ASP A 375 19.17 18.16 -9.22
C ASP A 375 20.38 18.53 -10.11
N GLY A 376 20.70 17.66 -11.07
CA GLY A 376 21.86 17.84 -11.97
C GLY A 376 23.20 17.56 -11.30
N ILE A 377 23.21 16.95 -10.10
CA ILE A 377 24.44 16.71 -9.33
C ILE A 377 24.93 15.28 -9.55
N GLY A 378 25.83 15.15 -10.51
CA GLY A 378 26.46 13.89 -10.89
C GLY A 378 26.04 13.48 -12.29
N THR A 379 27.00 13.19 -13.16
CA THR A 379 26.69 12.62 -14.48
C THR A 379 26.45 11.13 -14.36
N LYS A 380 25.62 10.55 -15.24
CA LYS A 380 25.47 9.09 -15.36
C LYS A 380 26.83 8.41 -15.38
N THR A 381 26.96 7.32 -14.62
CA THR A 381 28.24 6.69 -14.30
C THR A 381 28.09 5.18 -14.24
N THR A 382 29.15 4.44 -14.56
CA THR A 382 29.16 2.98 -14.42
C THR A 382 29.35 2.52 -12.98
N ASN A 383 29.75 3.42 -12.07
CA ASN A 383 29.85 3.12 -10.65
C ASN A 383 29.59 4.36 -9.79
N VAL A 384 28.89 4.18 -8.67
CA VAL A 384 28.61 5.22 -7.66
C VAL A 384 29.40 4.99 -6.37
N LEU A 385 29.91 3.79 -6.11
CA LEU A 385 30.70 3.46 -4.92
C LEU A 385 32.09 2.96 -5.35
N ALA A 386 33.06 3.87 -5.45
CA ALA A 386 34.42 3.48 -5.83
C ALA A 386 34.97 2.37 -4.91
N ASN A 387 35.42 1.26 -5.50
CA ASN A 387 35.89 0.07 -4.78
C ASN A 387 37.41 0.04 -4.56
N THR A 388 38.17 0.96 -5.17
CA THR A 388 39.63 1.07 -4.97
C THR A 388 40.14 2.51 -5.14
N GLY A 389 41.37 2.76 -4.70
CA GLY A 389 42.14 3.95 -5.07
C GLY A 389 41.99 5.13 -4.11
N ASN A 390 41.44 6.24 -4.61
CA ASN A 390 41.36 7.51 -3.90
C ASN A 390 40.25 7.51 -2.82
N ALA A 391 40.05 8.63 -2.14
CA ALA A 391 38.95 8.77 -1.20
C ALA A 391 37.60 8.38 -1.84
N ALA A 392 36.82 7.59 -1.11
CA ALA A 392 35.45 7.25 -1.47
C ALA A 392 34.62 7.27 -0.19
N GLY A 393 33.43 7.84 -0.28
CA GLY A 393 32.59 8.07 0.88
C GLY A 393 31.12 8.15 0.52
N ILE A 394 30.30 8.00 1.56
CA ILE A 394 28.85 8.11 1.52
C ILE A 394 28.46 9.15 2.56
N ALA A 395 27.58 10.07 2.18
CA ALA A 395 26.97 11.01 3.11
C ALA A 395 25.46 11.03 2.92
N VAL A 396 24.73 11.13 4.02
CA VAL A 396 23.29 11.34 4.02
C VAL A 396 22.98 12.69 4.64
N PHE A 397 22.14 13.48 3.99
CA PHE A 397 21.74 14.83 4.43
C PHE A 397 20.25 14.87 4.72
N ALA A 398 19.89 15.55 5.81
CA ALA A 398 18.50 15.85 6.16
C ALA A 398 17.92 17.03 5.36
N THR A 399 18.28 17.11 4.08
CA THR A 399 17.83 18.11 3.11
C THR A 399 18.22 17.62 1.71
N THR A 400 17.51 18.09 0.69
CA THR A 400 17.93 17.98 -0.71
C THR A 400 18.81 19.15 -1.12
N ASN A 401 18.76 20.30 -0.44
CA ASN A 401 19.62 21.44 -0.75
C ASN A 401 20.94 21.36 0.02
N VAL A 402 21.99 20.88 -0.66
CA VAL A 402 23.33 20.67 -0.09
C VAL A 402 24.32 21.62 -0.75
N GLY A 403 25.10 22.32 0.09
CA GLY A 403 26.23 23.14 -0.33
C GLY A 403 27.50 22.73 0.42
N LEU A 404 28.59 23.49 0.23
CA LEU A 404 29.92 23.18 0.77
C LEU A 404 29.92 22.87 2.27
N ASN A 405 29.20 23.67 3.08
CA ASN A 405 29.22 23.59 4.54
C ASN A 405 27.97 22.89 5.13
N THR A 406 27.10 22.31 4.30
CA THR A 406 25.93 21.58 4.81
C THR A 406 26.43 20.39 5.61
N VAL A 407 25.98 20.25 6.84
CA VAL A 407 26.40 19.16 7.73
C VAL A 407 25.55 17.93 7.42
N PRO A 408 26.17 16.77 7.10
CA PRO A 408 25.41 15.54 6.89
C PRO A 408 24.77 15.04 8.20
N SER A 409 23.65 14.33 8.06
CA SER A 409 23.09 13.49 9.14
C SER A 409 24.09 12.41 9.52
N ASP A 410 24.76 11.78 8.56
CA ASP A 410 25.85 10.84 8.82
C ASP A 410 26.77 10.74 7.61
N VAL A 411 28.02 10.35 7.85
CA VAL A 411 29.07 10.29 6.84
C VAL A 411 30.06 9.20 7.17
N VAL A 412 30.49 8.47 6.13
CA VAL A 412 31.58 7.49 6.22
C VAL A 412 32.48 7.60 5.00
N PHE A 413 33.78 7.50 5.21
CA PHE A 413 34.76 7.23 4.15
C PHE A 413 35.30 5.82 4.31
N TYR A 414 35.50 5.12 3.20
CA TYR A 414 35.80 3.68 3.22
C TYR A 414 36.92 3.24 2.28
N ALA A 415 37.38 4.10 1.36
CA ALA A 415 38.53 3.82 0.51
C ALA A 415 39.76 4.67 0.92
N GLY A 416 40.71 4.88 0.01
CA GLY A 416 41.98 5.56 0.28
C GLY A 416 41.85 7.04 0.71
N THR A 417 42.97 7.75 0.75
CA THR A 417 43.03 9.16 1.22
C THR A 417 43.45 10.14 0.13
N GLY A 418 43.65 9.68 -1.11
CA GLY A 418 44.04 10.51 -2.25
C GLY A 418 42.86 11.20 -2.97
N GLY A 419 43.14 11.78 -4.14
CA GLY A 419 42.11 12.32 -5.06
C GLY A 419 41.68 13.76 -4.79
N ASN A 420 42.52 14.55 -4.10
CA ASN A 420 42.27 15.96 -3.77
C ASN A 420 40.92 16.14 -3.03
N ALA A 421 40.64 15.28 -2.05
CA ALA A 421 39.39 15.30 -1.30
C ALA A 421 39.26 16.51 -0.35
N PHE A 422 40.39 17.11 0.03
CA PHE A 422 40.44 18.35 0.80
C PHE A 422 41.72 19.12 0.48
N GLY A 423 41.58 20.45 0.39
CA GLY A 423 42.68 21.39 0.19
C GLY A 423 42.14 22.78 -0.10
N SER A 424 42.96 23.81 0.06
CA SER A 424 42.58 25.21 -0.19
C SER A 424 41.29 25.66 0.54
N GLY A 425 41.00 25.08 1.71
CA GLY A 425 39.83 25.42 2.52
C GLY A 425 38.49 24.83 2.06
N VAL A 426 38.48 23.93 1.07
CA VAL A 426 37.27 23.24 0.58
C VAL A 426 37.44 21.72 0.63
N GLY A 427 36.35 21.00 0.83
CA GLY A 427 36.36 19.55 1.00
C GLY A 427 34.97 18.96 1.20
N TYR A 428 34.93 17.65 1.47
CA TYR A 428 33.71 16.97 1.83
C TYR A 428 33.35 17.21 3.30
N ALA A 429 32.23 17.90 3.55
CA ALA A 429 31.76 18.20 4.90
C ALA A 429 31.49 16.91 5.70
N ILE A 430 31.84 16.95 6.99
CA ILE A 430 31.63 15.87 7.95
C ILE A 430 30.60 16.25 9.02
N THR A 431 30.16 15.26 9.79
CA THR A 431 29.35 15.45 11.00
C THR A 431 30.05 14.91 12.22
N ASP A 432 29.58 15.30 13.41
CA ASP A 432 30.05 14.72 14.66
C ASP A 432 29.46 13.32 14.80
N ASN A 433 30.28 12.30 14.62
CA ASN A 433 29.90 10.90 14.80
C ASN A 433 31.00 10.11 15.53
N ASP A 434 30.98 8.79 15.45
CA ASP A 434 31.97 7.92 16.10
C ASP A 434 33.37 7.95 15.44
N PHE A 435 33.49 8.45 14.20
CA PHE A 435 34.77 8.58 13.49
C PHE A 435 35.28 10.01 13.39
N TYR A 436 34.37 10.98 13.27
CA TYR A 436 34.70 12.34 12.89
C TYR A 436 34.21 13.35 13.93
N LYS A 437 34.99 14.43 14.06
CA LYS A 437 34.67 15.58 14.92
C LYS A 437 34.93 16.86 14.17
N ARG A 438 33.92 17.74 14.10
CA ARG A 438 34.03 19.04 13.42
C ARG A 438 34.92 20.03 14.17
N LEU A 439 35.21 19.75 15.44
CA LEU A 439 36.13 20.54 16.26
C LEU A 439 37.26 19.65 16.82
N ASN A 440 38.49 20.15 16.77
CA ASN A 440 39.62 19.64 17.54
C ASN A 440 39.97 20.67 18.63
N GLY A 441 39.45 20.46 19.84
CA GLY A 441 39.42 21.52 20.86
C GLY A 441 38.58 22.70 20.36
N THR A 442 39.19 23.87 20.15
CA THR A 442 38.53 25.06 19.60
C THR A 442 38.76 25.23 18.09
N VAL A 443 39.59 24.40 17.47
CA VAL A 443 39.96 24.53 16.04
C VAL A 443 38.91 23.83 15.17
N SER A 444 38.36 24.58 14.22
CA SER A 444 37.39 24.07 13.25
C SER A 444 38.06 23.16 12.21
N GLN A 445 37.49 21.98 12.01
CA GLN A 445 37.91 20.99 11.01
C GLN A 445 36.68 20.32 10.35
N PRO A 446 35.83 21.07 9.63
CA PRO A 446 34.55 20.59 9.13
C PRO A 446 34.66 19.62 7.95
N PHE A 447 35.86 19.33 7.42
CA PHE A 447 36.05 18.50 6.24
C PHE A 447 36.82 17.20 6.51
N TYR A 448 36.53 16.16 5.73
CA TYR A 448 37.33 14.93 5.70
C TYR A 448 38.77 15.24 5.25
N LEU A 449 39.76 14.59 5.87
CA LEU A 449 41.20 14.86 5.76
C LEU A 449 41.67 16.23 6.29
N GLN A 450 40.79 17.03 6.88
CA GLN A 450 41.20 18.22 7.62
C GLN A 450 41.55 17.86 9.07
N GLY A 451 42.70 18.32 9.55
CA GLY A 451 43.13 18.08 10.92
C GLY A 451 43.28 16.59 11.21
N ASN A 452 42.54 16.08 12.20
CA ASN A 452 42.59 14.67 12.60
C ASN A 452 41.45 13.81 12.02
N ASN A 453 40.59 14.37 11.15
CA ASN A 453 39.49 13.65 10.50
C ASN A 453 39.97 12.79 9.31
N THR A 454 40.90 11.85 9.57
CA THR A 454 41.52 10.99 8.54
C THR A 454 41.04 9.54 8.60
N GLY A 455 40.14 9.21 9.53
CA GLY A 455 39.64 7.86 9.73
C GLY A 455 38.79 7.34 8.57
N ARG A 456 38.87 6.04 8.32
CA ARG A 456 38.03 5.30 7.37
C ARG A 456 37.42 4.07 8.04
N VAL A 457 36.19 3.74 7.65
CA VAL A 457 35.45 2.63 8.26
C VAL A 457 35.99 1.27 7.85
N VAL A 458 36.63 1.16 6.68
CA VAL A 458 37.31 -0.06 6.22
C VAL A 458 38.83 0.13 6.31
N ALA A 459 39.56 -0.85 6.85
CA ALA A 459 41.01 -0.74 7.03
C ALA A 459 41.81 -0.69 5.71
N GLY A 460 41.20 -1.11 4.60
CA GLY A 460 41.74 -1.03 3.23
C GLY A 460 40.63 -0.76 2.22
N ASN A 461 40.81 -1.21 0.98
CA ASN A 461 39.75 -1.17 -0.03
C ASN A 461 38.69 -2.25 0.25
N PRO A 462 37.42 -2.02 -0.14
CA PRO A 462 36.42 -3.07 -0.13
C PRO A 462 36.87 -4.34 -0.86
N THR A 463 36.47 -5.51 -0.35
CA THR A 463 36.70 -6.79 -1.03
C THR A 463 35.68 -6.98 -2.13
N ALA A 464 36.12 -7.46 -3.29
CA ALA A 464 35.24 -7.76 -4.41
C ALA A 464 34.10 -8.72 -4.01
N THR A 465 32.95 -8.55 -4.66
CA THR A 465 31.75 -9.39 -4.47
C THR A 465 31.25 -9.45 -3.02
N SER A 466 31.50 -8.41 -2.23
CA SER A 466 31.24 -8.42 -0.79
C SER A 466 30.38 -7.24 -0.36
N PHE A 467 29.31 -7.54 0.39
CA PHE A 467 28.57 -6.49 1.09
C PHE A 467 29.36 -6.08 2.34
N VAL A 468 29.64 -4.78 2.46
CA VAL A 468 30.27 -4.20 3.63
C VAL A 468 29.18 -3.82 4.61
N TYR A 469 29.18 -4.40 5.81
CA TYR A 469 28.33 -3.95 6.90
C TYR A 469 29.16 -3.23 7.97
N LEU A 470 28.54 -2.25 8.60
CA LEU A 470 29.14 -1.47 9.68
C LEU A 470 28.55 -1.94 11.00
N GLY A 471 29.39 -1.99 12.04
CA GLY A 471 28.96 -2.32 13.40
C GLY A 471 28.45 -1.13 14.21
N GLY A 472 28.62 -1.19 15.53
CA GLY A 472 28.30 -0.07 16.43
C GLY A 472 26.84 0.03 16.87
N VAL A 473 26.63 0.77 17.95
CA VAL A 473 25.32 0.96 18.58
C VAL A 473 25.04 2.44 18.69
N TYR A 474 23.93 2.88 18.11
CA TYR A 474 23.45 4.26 18.22
C TYR A 474 22.33 4.32 19.26
N ASP A 475 22.52 5.15 20.28
CA ASP A 475 21.52 5.46 21.28
C ASP A 475 20.66 6.63 20.79
N ALA A 476 19.42 6.33 20.39
CA ALA A 476 18.50 7.31 19.84
C ALA A 476 17.96 8.29 20.89
N ALA A 477 17.89 7.88 22.17
CA ALA A 477 17.45 8.77 23.24
C ALA A 477 18.55 9.76 23.61
N ALA A 478 19.79 9.27 23.77
CA ALA A 478 20.94 10.10 24.06
C ALA A 478 21.52 10.81 22.82
N LYS A 479 21.01 10.48 21.62
CA LYS A 479 21.41 11.06 20.32
C LYS A 479 22.91 10.97 20.07
N LYS A 480 23.49 9.82 20.38
CA LYS A 480 24.95 9.58 20.28
C LYS A 480 25.26 8.12 20.01
N TRP A 481 26.44 7.89 19.44
CA TRP A 481 27.03 6.55 19.38
C TRP A 481 27.45 6.11 20.79
N ALA A 482 27.06 4.90 21.19
CA ALA A 482 27.46 4.29 22.44
C ALA A 482 28.89 3.74 22.30
N ASN A 483 29.88 4.48 22.81
CA ASN A 483 31.28 4.07 22.77
C ASN A 483 31.55 2.94 23.79
N PRO A 484 32.20 1.82 23.39
CA PRO A 484 33.20 1.21 24.24
C PRO A 484 34.45 2.11 24.26
N VAL A 485 35.06 2.24 25.43
CA VAL A 485 35.92 3.33 25.90
C VAL A 485 37.25 3.55 25.12
N SER A 486 37.52 2.89 23.98
CA SER A 486 38.87 2.99 23.37
C SER A 486 39.06 2.84 21.85
N GLN A 487 38.05 2.64 21.00
CA GLN A 487 38.19 2.64 19.52
C GLN A 487 36.86 2.97 18.82
N PRO A 488 36.86 3.56 17.60
CA PRO A 488 35.63 3.85 16.86
C PRO A 488 34.81 2.57 16.57
N THR A 489 33.50 2.67 16.78
CA THR A 489 32.57 1.52 16.83
C THR A 489 32.15 0.97 15.47
N ARG A 490 32.12 1.80 14.44
CA ARG A 490 31.76 1.37 13.07
C ARG A 490 32.96 0.93 12.25
N LYS A 491 33.53 -0.22 12.59
CA LYS A 491 34.46 -0.91 11.67
C LYS A 491 33.66 -1.70 10.64
N GLY A 492 34.03 -1.54 9.38
CA GLY A 492 33.49 -2.29 8.25
C GLY A 492 33.93 -3.74 8.28
N GLN A 493 32.95 -4.62 8.18
CA GLN A 493 33.08 -6.07 8.10
C GLN A 493 32.44 -6.53 6.80
N PHE A 494 32.78 -7.74 6.35
CA PHE A 494 32.39 -8.22 5.03
C PHE A 494 31.48 -9.44 5.12
N VAL A 495 30.41 -9.43 4.34
CA VAL A 495 29.70 -10.65 3.93
C VAL A 495 30.19 -10.96 2.52
N ILE A 496 31.06 -11.96 2.40
CA ILE A 496 31.62 -12.39 1.11
C ILE A 496 30.53 -13.11 0.33
N THR A 497 30.32 -12.72 -0.93
CA THR A 497 29.35 -13.33 -1.85
C THR A 497 27.96 -13.48 -1.24
N PRO A 498 27.32 -12.38 -0.78
CA PRO A 498 26.03 -12.46 -0.11
C PRO A 498 24.98 -13.03 -1.08
N SER A 499 24.16 -13.94 -0.57
CA SER A 499 23.24 -14.74 -1.39
C SER A 499 21.76 -14.49 -1.10
N SER A 500 21.44 -13.70 -0.08
CA SER A 500 20.06 -13.39 0.31
C SER A 500 19.97 -12.09 1.11
N LEU A 501 18.76 -11.52 1.21
CA LEU A 501 18.48 -10.37 2.08
C LEU A 501 18.84 -10.65 3.55
N VAL A 502 18.52 -11.87 4.02
CA VAL A 502 18.82 -12.27 5.41
C VAL A 502 20.32 -12.20 5.69
N ALA A 503 21.16 -12.55 4.72
CA ALA A 503 22.62 -12.52 4.88
C ALA A 503 23.16 -11.10 5.13
N ILE A 504 22.45 -10.06 4.69
CA ILE A 504 22.86 -8.66 4.82
C ILE A 504 22.03 -7.85 5.82
N GLU A 505 21.06 -8.46 6.50
CA GLU A 505 20.23 -7.80 7.53
C GLU A 505 20.33 -8.46 8.92
N LYS A 506 20.71 -9.74 9.02
CA LYS A 506 20.74 -10.48 10.30
C LYS A 506 22.15 -10.76 10.82
N MET A 507 23.11 -9.89 10.50
CA MET A 507 24.48 -10.02 10.99
C MET A 507 24.52 -9.66 12.47
N ALA A 508 25.11 -10.52 13.31
CA ALA A 508 25.10 -10.35 14.76
C ALA A 508 25.70 -9.00 15.22
N ASP A 509 26.73 -8.57 14.49
CA ASP A 509 27.51 -7.36 14.76
C ASP A 509 27.08 -6.18 13.87
N ALA A 510 25.94 -6.27 13.16
CA ALA A 510 25.41 -5.15 12.40
C ALA A 510 25.11 -3.94 13.30
N THR A 511 25.13 -2.74 12.71
CA THR A 511 24.71 -1.50 13.36
C THR A 511 23.33 -1.69 14.00
N LYS A 512 23.18 -1.23 15.25
CA LYS A 512 21.91 -1.29 15.99
C LYS A 512 21.49 0.10 16.48
N VAL A 513 20.19 0.33 16.56
CA VAL A 513 19.60 1.49 17.24
C VAL A 513 18.93 1.02 18.53
N ILE A 514 19.30 1.64 19.65
CA ILE A 514 18.70 1.43 20.98
C ILE A 514 18.03 2.72 21.47
N ASN A 515 17.31 2.65 22.59
CA ASN A 515 16.79 3.80 23.32
C ASN A 515 17.42 3.92 24.70
#